data_AF-A0A661YBB6-F1
#
_entry.id   AF-A0A661YBB6-F1
#
_cell.length_a   1.000
_cell.length_b   1.000
_cell.length_c   1.000
_cell.angle_alpha   90.00
_cell.angle_beta   90.00
_cell.angle_gamma   90.00
#
_symmetry.space_group_name_H-M   'P 1'
#
loop_
_entity.id
_entity.type
_entity.pdbx_description
1 polymer ?
#
loop_
_entity_poly.entity_id
_entity_poly.type
_entity_poly.pdbx_seq_one_letter_code
_entity_poly.pdbx_strand_id
1 'polypeptide(L)'
;MKKFLEKVADEILKNYGADNSRHVVIVPNKRSEIFLKNHLKEKTATTLWLPEFFTIDEFITASSGLVSLDPILIYFELYEIHKTIQEKETMPLEDFLSWAPIMLSDFNDIDLHL
;
A
#
# COMPACT_ATOMS: atom_id res chain seq x y z
N MET A 1 23.04 -11.46 18.60
CA MET A 1 22.84 -11.50 17.14
C MET A 1 22.05 -10.26 16.73
N LYS A 2 22.55 -9.45 15.79
CA LYS A 2 21.83 -8.24 15.35
C LYS A 2 20.54 -8.62 14.62
N LYS A 3 19.45 -7.90 14.89
CA LYS A 3 18.16 -8.06 14.19
C LYS A 3 18.32 -7.63 12.72
N PHE A 4 17.45 -8.11 11.84
CA PHE A 4 17.53 -7.80 10.40
C PHE A 4 17.50 -6.28 10.13
N LEU A 5 16.50 -5.57 10.66
CA LEU A 5 16.37 -4.12 10.44
C LEU A 5 17.53 -3.31 11.04
N GLU A 6 18.16 -3.82 12.10
CA GLU A 6 19.37 -3.21 12.65
C GLU A 6 20.55 -3.31 11.68
N LYS A 7 20.70 -4.45 10.99
CA LYS A 7 21.73 -4.63 9.95
C LYS A 7 21.45 -3.73 8.73
N VAL A 8 20.19 -3.58 8.35
CA VAL A 8 19.79 -2.68 7.26
C VAL A 8 20.12 -1.22 7.61
N ALA A 9 19.87 -0.80 8.85
CA ALA A 9 20.25 0.53 9.32
C ALA A 9 21.77 0.77 9.23
N ASP A 10 22.58 -0.22 9.64
CA ASP A 10 24.04 -0.14 9.52
C ASP A 10 24.47 0.03 8.04
N GLU A 11 23.85 -0.70 7.12
CA GLU A 11 24.18 -0.65 5.69
C GLU A 11 23.78 0.69 5.05
N ILE A 12 22.61 1.24 5.42
CA ILE A 12 22.17 2.56 4.94
C ILE A 12 23.16 3.64 5.38
N LEU A 13 23.53 3.67 6.67
CA LEU A 13 24.45 4.68 7.20
C LEU A 13 25.84 4.56 6.59
N LYS A 14 26.31 3.33 6.34
CA LYS A 14 27.61 3.06 5.74
C LYS A 14 27.71 3.52 4.28
N ASN A 15 26.68 3.27 3.48
CA ASN A 15 26.77 3.46 2.03
C ASN A 15 26.37 4.87 1.56
N TYR A 16 25.57 5.59 2.35
CA TYR A 16 24.93 6.82 1.89
C TYR A 16 25.22 8.05 2.77
N GLY A 17 25.84 7.85 3.95
CA GLY A 17 26.29 8.94 4.81
C GLY A 17 25.15 9.80 5.39
N ALA A 18 25.40 11.10 5.55
CA ALA A 18 24.50 12.02 6.26
C ALA A 18 23.31 12.53 5.43
N ASP A 19 23.39 12.45 4.10
CA ASP A 19 22.31 12.86 3.19
C ASP A 19 21.73 11.66 2.44
N ASN A 20 20.60 11.16 2.92
CA ASN A 20 19.86 10.06 2.30
C ASN A 20 18.60 10.54 1.55
N SER A 21 18.42 11.85 1.38
CA SER A 21 17.21 12.43 0.81
C SER A 21 16.91 11.97 -0.62
N ARG A 22 17.92 11.48 -1.34
CA ARG A 22 17.81 11.00 -2.73
C ARG A 22 17.50 9.51 -2.88
N HIS A 23 17.25 8.82 -1.76
CA HIS A 23 16.98 7.38 -1.75
C HIS A 23 15.57 7.11 -1.26
N VAL A 24 15.04 5.97 -1.71
CA VAL A 24 13.75 5.44 -1.29
C VAL A 24 13.96 4.07 -0.64
N VAL A 25 13.34 3.86 0.51
CA VAL A 25 13.32 2.57 1.20
C VAL A 25 11.91 1.99 1.16
N ILE A 26 11.76 0.86 0.49
CA ILE A 26 10.49 0.13 0.42
C ILE A 26 10.47 -0.93 1.53
N VAL A 27 9.43 -0.91 2.35
CA VAL A 27 9.24 -1.83 3.47
C VAL A 27 7.99 -2.70 3.27
N PRO A 28 7.91 -3.89 3.88
CA PRO A 28 6.73 -4.74 3.74
C PRO A 28 5.50 -4.19 4.47
N ASN A 29 5.69 -3.36 5.49
CA ASN A 29 4.62 -2.72 6.26
C ASN A 29 5.14 -1.52 7.04
N LYS A 30 4.22 -0.69 7.55
CA LYS A 30 4.54 0.51 8.35
C LYS A 30 5.26 0.22 9.66
N ARG A 31 5.10 -0.97 10.26
CA ARG A 31 5.83 -1.30 11.49
C ARG A 31 7.32 -1.40 11.19
N SER A 32 7.71 -2.02 10.08
CA SER A 32 9.11 -2.12 9.65
C SER A 32 9.76 -0.75 9.42
N GLU A 33 9.02 0.22 8.86
CA GLU A 33 9.48 1.61 8.73
C GLU A 33 9.80 2.21 10.11
N ILE A 34 8.89 2.09 11.08
CA ILE A 34 9.07 2.65 12.43
C ILE A 34 10.30 2.02 13.10
N PHE A 35 10.45 0.70 13.04
CA PHE A 35 11.61 0.02 13.62
C PHE A 35 12.92 0.42 12.95
N LEU A 36 12.93 0.55 11.62
CA LEU A 36 14.13 0.97 10.89
C LEU A 36 14.52 2.42 11.23
N LYS A 37 13.55 3.34 11.30
CA LYS A 37 13.77 4.73 11.75
C LYS A 37 14.33 4.79 13.17
N ASN A 38 13.82 3.96 14.09
CA ASN A 38 14.34 3.88 15.46
C ASN A 38 15.80 3.40 15.48
N HIS A 39 16.14 2.36 14.72
CA HIS A 39 17.53 1.89 14.63
C HIS A 39 18.47 2.91 14.00
N LEU A 40 18.03 3.66 12.98
CA LEU A 40 18.81 4.76 12.41
C LEU A 40 19.07 5.83 13.47
N LYS A 41 18.03 6.25 14.20
CA LYS A 41 18.12 7.25 15.29
C LYS A 41 19.10 6.84 16.39
N GLU A 42 19.07 5.58 16.82
CA GLU A 42 19.96 5.05 17.86
C GLU A 42 21.43 5.03 17.43
N LYS A 43 21.70 4.99 16.12
CA LYS A 43 23.04 4.85 15.54
C LYS A 43 23.64 6.18 15.05
N THR A 44 22.84 7.24 14.98
CA THR A 44 23.30 8.57 14.55
C THR A 44 23.40 9.54 15.71
N ALA A 45 24.58 10.14 15.90
CA ALA A 45 24.81 11.20 16.89
C ALA A 45 24.52 12.61 16.35
N THR A 46 24.42 12.76 15.02
CA THR A 46 24.20 14.03 14.31
C THR A 46 22.89 13.97 13.54
N THR A 47 22.36 15.13 13.15
CA THR A 47 21.18 15.20 12.28
C THR A 47 21.43 14.43 10.98
N LEU A 48 20.45 13.60 10.60
CA LEU A 48 20.45 12.78 9.40
C LEU A 48 19.26 13.19 8.53
N TRP A 49 19.49 13.41 7.23
CA TRP A 49 18.37 13.44 6.28
C TRP A 49 17.96 12.01 5.99
N LEU A 50 16.72 11.67 6.33
CA LEU A 50 16.15 10.34 6.10
C LEU A 50 15.74 10.17 4.63
N PRO A 51 15.81 8.94 4.10
CA PRO A 51 15.17 8.62 2.82
C PRO A 51 13.65 8.69 2.95
N GLU A 52 12.97 8.73 1.81
CA GLU A 52 11.53 8.46 1.79
C GLU A 52 11.26 6.98 2.07
N PHE A 53 10.17 6.71 2.78
CA PHE A 53 9.76 5.36 3.13
C PHE A 53 8.37 5.10 2.57
N PHE A 54 8.23 3.96 1.88
CA PHE A 54 6.95 3.49 1.37
C PHE A 54 6.73 2.04 1.75
N THR A 55 5.49 1.64 1.98
CA THR A 55 5.11 0.25 1.74
C THR A 55 5.11 -0.04 0.24
N ILE A 56 5.08 -1.31 -0.16
CA ILE A 56 4.98 -1.65 -1.58
C ILE A 56 3.73 -1.02 -2.23
N ASP A 57 2.59 -1.05 -1.55
CA ASP A 57 1.33 -0.48 -2.04
C ASP A 57 1.41 1.05 -2.19
N GLU A 58 2.01 1.73 -1.22
CA GLU A 58 2.21 3.18 -1.29
C GLU A 58 3.17 3.57 -2.41
N PHE A 59 4.24 2.78 -2.62
CA PHE A 59 5.19 3.00 -3.70
C PHE A 59 4.53 2.86 -5.07
N ILE A 60 3.72 1.81 -5.26
CA ILE A 60 2.96 1.59 -6.51
C ILE A 60 1.95 2.71 -6.73
N THR A 61 1.22 3.11 -5.69
CA THR A 61 0.26 4.22 -5.75
C THR A 61 0.95 5.53 -6.16
N ALA A 62 2.03 5.89 -5.47
CA ALA A 62 2.79 7.10 -5.78
C ALA A 62 3.40 7.07 -7.20
N SER A 63 3.91 5.93 -7.64
CA SER A 63 4.55 5.78 -8.94
C SER A 63 3.56 5.75 -10.11
N SER A 64 2.35 5.25 -9.88
CA SER A 64 1.30 5.16 -10.91
C SER A 64 0.54 6.48 -11.11
N GLY A 65 0.55 7.37 -10.12
CA GLY A 65 -0.31 8.56 -10.09
C GLY A 65 -1.80 8.24 -9.92
N LEU A 66 -2.13 6.98 -9.64
CA LEU A 66 -3.48 6.52 -9.36
C LEU A 66 -3.74 6.61 -7.85
N VAL A 67 -5.01 6.70 -7.49
CA VAL A 67 -5.46 6.70 -6.09
C VAL A 67 -6.33 5.48 -5.89
N SER A 68 -6.12 4.77 -4.77
CA SER A 68 -7.00 3.68 -4.38
C SER A 68 -8.38 4.25 -4.02
N LEU A 69 -9.43 3.73 -4.65
CA LEU A 69 -10.80 4.17 -4.41
C LEU A 69 -11.35 3.52 -3.13
N ASP A 70 -12.22 4.25 -2.44
CA ASP A 70 -12.97 3.71 -1.31
C ASP A 70 -13.83 2.53 -1.78
N PRO A 71 -13.73 1.34 -1.16
CA PRO A 71 -14.52 0.17 -1.53
C PRO A 71 -16.01 0.44 -1.62
N ILE A 72 -16.55 1.31 -0.74
CA ILE A 72 -17.98 1.67 -0.76
C ILE A 72 -18.34 2.36 -2.08
N LEU A 73 -17.50 3.28 -2.56
CA LEU A 73 -17.74 3.96 -3.84
C LEU A 73 -17.73 2.95 -4.99
N ILE A 74 -16.79 1.99 -4.97
CA ILE A 74 -16.72 0.93 -5.98
C ILE A 74 -18.00 0.09 -5.98
N TYR A 75 -18.56 -0.25 -4.81
CA TYR A 75 -19.80 -1.03 -4.72
C TYR A 75 -20.98 -0.29 -5.32
N PHE A 76 -21.08 1.02 -5.10
CA PHE A 76 -22.14 1.84 -5.70
C PHE A 76 -21.97 1.98 -7.21
N GLU A 77 -20.75 2.19 -7.71
CA GLU A 77 -20.52 2.23 -9.16
C GLU A 77 -20.84 0.89 -9.83
N LEU A 78 -20.48 -0.22 -9.18
CA LEU A 78 -20.84 -1.55 -9.65
C LEU A 78 -22.36 -1.77 -9.66
N TYR A 79 -23.07 -1.20 -8.69
CA TYR A 79 -24.54 -1.23 -8.66
C TYR A 79 -25.15 -0.42 -9.80
N GLU A 80 -24.61 0.77 -10.12
CA GLU A 80 -25.06 1.55 -11.28
C GLU A 80 -24.90 0.73 -12.57
N ILE A 81 -23.77 0.06 -12.75
CA ILE A 81 -23.55 -0.86 -13.89
C ILE A 81 -24.57 -2.01 -13.87
N HIS A 82 -24.79 -2.65 -12.73
CA HIS A 82 -25.76 -3.74 -12.59
C HIS A 82 -27.16 -3.33 -13.05
N LYS A 83 -27.63 -2.13 -12.66
CA LYS A 83 -28.92 -1.58 -13.11
C LYS A 83 -29.02 -1.46 -14.63
N THR A 84 -27.93 -1.07 -15.30
CA THR A 84 -27.92 -0.96 -16.77
C THR A 84 -27.99 -2.30 -17.48
N ILE A 85 -27.52 -3.38 -16.84
CA ILE A 85 -27.51 -4.72 -17.43
C ILE A 85 -28.83 -5.46 -17.13
N GLN A 86 -29.37 -5.29 -15.92
CA GLN A 86 -30.55 -6.01 -15.41
C GLN A 86 -31.77 -5.09 -15.25
N GLU A 87 -32.13 -4.34 -16.30
CA GLU A 87 -33.19 -3.31 -16.24
C GLU A 87 -34.53 -3.76 -15.61
N LYS A 88 -34.92 -5.03 -15.80
CA LYS A 88 -36.20 -5.57 -15.29
C LYS A 88 -36.08 -6.44 -14.03
N GLU A 89 -34.87 -6.92 -13.71
CA GLU A 89 -34.60 -7.86 -12.61
C GLU A 89 -33.52 -7.29 -11.67
N THR A 90 -33.40 -5.96 -11.63
CA THR A 90 -32.47 -5.26 -10.77
C THR A 90 -32.72 -5.64 -9.31
N MET A 91 -31.75 -6.33 -8.73
CA MET A 91 -31.66 -6.60 -7.31
C MET A 91 -31.75 -5.29 -6.49
N PRO A 92 -32.49 -5.26 -5.35
CA PRO A 92 -32.46 -4.16 -4.42
C PRO A 92 -31.04 -3.84 -3.96
N LEU A 93 -30.75 -2.56 -3.71
CA LEU A 93 -29.41 -2.11 -3.30
C LEU A 93 -28.89 -2.87 -2.07
N GLU A 94 -29.72 -3.04 -1.04
CA GLU A 94 -29.30 -3.72 0.20
C GLU A 94 -28.85 -5.16 -0.06
N ASP A 95 -29.61 -5.89 -0.87
CA ASP A 95 -29.26 -7.25 -1.28
C ASP A 95 -27.98 -7.24 -2.12
N PHE A 96 -27.85 -6.30 -3.07
CA PHE A 96 -26.68 -6.20 -3.94
C PHE A 96 -25.40 -5.87 -3.18
N LEU A 97 -25.46 -4.95 -2.20
CA LEU A 97 -24.30 -4.57 -1.38
C LEU A 97 -23.76 -5.75 -0.55
N SER A 98 -24.57 -6.77 -0.29
CA SER A 98 -24.09 -8.01 0.34
C SER A 98 -23.25 -8.88 -0.61
N TRP A 99 -23.48 -8.79 -1.92
CA TRP A 99 -22.79 -9.56 -2.96
C TRP A 99 -21.61 -8.83 -3.60
N ALA A 100 -21.67 -7.50 -3.70
CA ALA A 100 -20.66 -6.68 -4.38
C ALA A 100 -19.22 -6.97 -3.91
N PRO A 101 -18.91 -7.10 -2.61
CA PRO A 101 -17.55 -7.41 -2.16
C PRO A 101 -17.05 -8.77 -2.65
N ILE A 102 -17.92 -9.79 -2.68
CA ILE A 102 -17.57 -11.14 -3.13
C ILE A 102 -17.28 -11.10 -4.62
N MET A 103 -18.17 -10.48 -5.41
CA MET A 103 -18.02 -10.42 -6.87
C MET A 103 -16.75 -9.67 -7.29
N LEU A 104 -16.42 -8.57 -6.62
CA LEU A 104 -15.17 -7.83 -6.88
C LEU A 104 -13.93 -8.64 -6.48
N SER A 105 -13.99 -9.40 -5.38
CA SER A 105 -12.91 -10.32 -5.01
C SER A 105 -12.70 -11.39 -6.08
N ASP A 106 -13.79 -11.99 -6.57
CA ASP A 106 -13.72 -13.02 -7.61
C ASP A 106 -13.11 -12.45 -8.92
N PHE A 107 -13.47 -11.22 -9.30
CA PHE A 107 -12.85 -10.56 -10.46
C PHE A 107 -11.36 -10.29 -10.27
N ASN A 108 -10.97 -9.82 -9.08
CA ASN A 108 -9.56 -9.59 -8.77
C ASN A 108 -8.75 -10.90 -8.77
N ASP A 109 -9.33 -11.99 -8.27
CA ASP A 109 -8.68 -13.32 -8.29
C ASP A 109 -8.50 -13.84 -9.72
N ILE A 110 -9.49 -13.62 -10.60
CA ILE A 110 -9.36 -13.94 -12.03
C ILE A 110 -8.21 -13.14 -12.65
N ASP A 111 -8.17 -11.82 -12.43
CA ASP A 111 -7.14 -10.95 -13.00
C ASP A 111 -5.72 -11.30 -12.51
N LEU A 112 -5.58 -11.75 -11.26
CA LEU A 112 -4.29 -12.19 -10.70
C LEU A 112 -3.80 -13.55 -11.25
N HIS A 113 -4.70 -14.35 -11.82
CA HIS A 113 -4.42 -15.71 -12.28
C HIS A 113 -4.51 -15.89 -13.81
N LEU A 114 -4.73 -14.81 -14.56
CA LEU A 114 -4.62 -14.74 -16.02
C LEU A 114 -3.18 -14.46 -16.48
#